data_AF-K5XUA4-F1
#
_entry.id   AF-K5XUA4-F1
#
_cell.length_a   1.000
_cell.length_b   1.000
_cell.length_c   1.000
_cell.angle_alpha   90.00
_cell.angle_beta   90.00
_cell.angle_gamma   90.00
#
_symmetry.space_group_name_H-M   'P 1'
#
loop_
_entity.id
_entity.type
_entity.pdbx_description
1 polymer ?
#
loop_
_entity_poly.entity_id
_entity_poly.type
_entity_poly.pdbx_seq_one_letter_code
_entity_poly.pdbx_strand_id
1 'polypeptide(L)'
;MKPCWLALSLLLFAAPAAAQPCCGAITKQGAQLSGFLDASHVDQLWLPHQHVLWRSGKPNPLFPGYSKGTHCSAYAAAMAMRLHVPLLHPPEHGQRDLANAQYEWLQTQGPAQGWQSVDFIKAQSLANQGWLVLAVFENPDTARPGHIAVIRPSGKSQAALAQEGPQEAQAGEQNDTDTDIAQGFAHHRGAWVPGGGGSVRFFAHPIGWARIAAAAPP
;
A
#
# COMPACT_ATOMS: atom_id res chain seq x y z
N MET A 1 41.20 -28.86 -56.55
CA MET A 1 40.69 -27.72 -55.77
C MET A 1 39.97 -28.28 -54.55
N LYS A 2 40.48 -28.04 -53.33
CA LYS A 2 39.94 -28.60 -52.08
C LYS A 2 38.91 -27.63 -51.49
N PRO A 3 37.67 -28.03 -51.17
CA PRO A 3 36.72 -27.16 -50.52
C PRO A 3 37.07 -27.04 -49.03
N CYS A 4 37.34 -25.82 -48.59
CA CYS A 4 37.54 -25.45 -47.19
C CYS A 4 36.15 -25.23 -46.57
N TRP A 5 35.71 -26.14 -45.71
CA TRP A 5 34.46 -25.99 -44.97
C TRP A 5 34.75 -25.18 -43.70
N LEU A 6 34.34 -23.91 -43.68
CA LEU A 6 34.29 -23.10 -42.47
C LEU A 6 33.12 -23.56 -41.60
N ALA A 7 33.42 -24.20 -40.47
CA ALA A 7 32.44 -24.47 -39.43
C ALA A 7 32.13 -23.16 -38.70
N LEU A 8 30.91 -22.65 -38.87
CA LEU A 8 30.40 -21.48 -38.17
C LEU A 8 29.89 -21.92 -36.80
N SER A 9 30.70 -21.74 -35.76
CA SER A 9 30.30 -22.01 -34.38
C SER A 9 29.29 -20.96 -33.91
N LEU A 10 28.01 -21.33 -33.85
CA LEU A 10 26.96 -20.54 -33.21
C LEU A 10 27.16 -20.55 -31.69
N LEU A 11 27.75 -19.48 -31.17
CA LEU A 11 27.75 -19.17 -29.74
C LEU A 11 26.35 -18.70 -29.35
N LEU A 12 25.56 -19.59 -28.74
CA LEU A 12 24.30 -19.26 -28.09
C LEU A 12 24.61 -18.44 -26.81
N PHE A 13 24.43 -17.12 -26.88
CA PHE A 13 24.41 -16.28 -25.69
C PHE A 13 23.14 -16.58 -24.89
N ALA A 14 23.29 -17.28 -23.76
CA ALA A 14 22.23 -17.42 -22.77
C ALA A 14 21.98 -16.05 -22.14
N ALA A 15 20.84 -15.43 -22.46
CA ALA A 15 20.41 -14.22 -21.77
C ALA A 15 20.19 -14.54 -20.28
N PRO A 16 20.67 -13.69 -19.35
CA PRO A 16 20.42 -13.90 -17.93
C PRO A 16 18.91 -13.93 -17.68
N ALA A 17 18.44 -14.97 -17.02
CA ALA A 17 17.04 -15.07 -16.61
C ALA A 17 16.70 -13.85 -15.75
N ALA A 18 15.79 -12.99 -16.24
CA ALA A 18 15.28 -11.90 -15.44
C ALA A 18 14.75 -12.49 -14.12
N ALA A 19 15.28 -12.02 -13.00
CA ALA A 19 14.89 -12.50 -11.69
C ALA A 19 13.37 -12.34 -11.55
N GLN A 20 12.66 -13.46 -11.35
CA GLN A 20 11.21 -13.43 -11.19
C GLN A 20 10.87 -12.62 -9.94
N PRO A 21 9.79 -11.81 -9.96
CA PRO A 21 9.32 -11.10 -8.78
C PRO A 21 9.13 -12.05 -7.60
N CYS A 22 9.49 -11.61 -6.38
CA CYS A 22 9.43 -12.46 -5.17
C CYS A 22 8.05 -13.06 -4.91
N CYS A 23 7.03 -12.36 -5.36
CA CYS A 23 5.70 -12.40 -4.79
C CYS A 23 4.64 -12.68 -5.87
N GLY A 24 5.08 -13.22 -7.00
CA GLY A 24 4.26 -13.51 -8.17
C GLY A 24 4.13 -12.30 -9.11
N ALA A 25 3.64 -12.57 -10.31
CA ALA A 25 3.39 -11.54 -11.32
C ALA A 25 2.27 -10.59 -10.89
N ILE A 26 2.36 -9.33 -11.33
CA ILE A 26 1.25 -8.37 -11.21
C ILE A 26 0.16 -8.79 -12.19
N THR A 27 -1.01 -9.11 -11.66
CA THR A 27 -2.20 -9.52 -12.43
C THR A 27 -2.87 -8.31 -13.09
N LYS A 28 -3.91 -8.54 -13.91
CA LYS A 28 -4.75 -7.44 -14.44
C LYS A 28 -5.40 -6.63 -13.32
N GLN A 29 -5.93 -7.31 -12.29
CA GLN A 29 -6.49 -6.67 -11.11
C GLN A 29 -5.43 -5.95 -10.28
N GLY A 30 -4.20 -6.48 -10.22
CA GLY A 30 -3.05 -5.77 -9.67
C GLY A 30 -2.80 -4.47 -10.41
N ALA A 31 -2.65 -4.50 -11.74
CA ALA A 31 -2.47 -3.29 -12.54
C ALA A 31 -3.64 -2.29 -12.38
N GLN A 32 -4.87 -2.79 -12.24
CA GLN A 32 -6.04 -1.97 -11.94
C GLN A 32 -5.93 -1.29 -10.56
N LEU A 33 -5.42 -1.99 -9.54
CA LEU A 33 -5.14 -1.41 -8.23
C LEU A 33 -4.08 -0.31 -8.33
N SER A 34 -2.97 -0.53 -9.05
CA SER A 34 -1.95 0.51 -9.28
C SER A 34 -2.57 1.76 -9.89
N GLY A 35 -3.31 1.61 -11.00
CA GLY A 35 -3.97 2.74 -11.66
C GLY A 35 -5.00 3.44 -10.77
N PHE A 36 -5.72 2.69 -9.92
CA PHE A 36 -6.63 3.25 -8.93
C PHE A 36 -5.91 4.11 -7.88
N LEU A 37 -4.78 3.63 -7.35
CA LEU A 37 -3.97 4.36 -6.37
C LEU A 37 -3.30 5.59 -7.00
N ASP A 38 -2.78 5.48 -8.22
CA ASP A 38 -2.17 6.61 -8.93
C ASP A 38 -3.23 7.70 -9.22
N ALA A 39 -4.45 7.31 -9.60
CA ALA A 39 -5.58 8.21 -9.80
C ALA A 39 -6.15 8.81 -8.50
N SER A 40 -5.67 8.38 -7.33
CA SER A 40 -6.02 9.00 -6.06
C SER A 40 -5.37 10.38 -5.89
N HIS A 41 -4.26 10.64 -6.60
CA HIS A 41 -3.44 11.85 -6.48
C HIS A 41 -3.01 12.14 -5.04
N VAL A 42 -2.61 11.11 -4.28
CA VAL A 42 -2.18 11.25 -2.89
C VAL A 42 -0.95 12.16 -2.74
N ASP A 43 -0.11 12.27 -3.77
CA ASP A 43 1.00 13.23 -3.85
C ASP A 43 0.54 14.71 -3.80
N GLN A 44 -0.72 14.99 -4.15
CA GLN A 44 -1.29 16.35 -4.25
C GLN A 44 -2.47 16.58 -3.30
N LEU A 45 -3.06 15.53 -2.77
CA LEU A 45 -4.23 15.52 -1.89
C LEU A 45 -3.86 14.92 -0.55
N TRP A 46 -4.67 15.15 0.49
CA TRP A 46 -4.34 14.77 1.87
C TRP A 46 -3.00 15.38 2.32
N LEU A 47 -2.73 16.62 1.91
CA LEU A 47 -1.47 17.29 2.20
C LEU A 47 -1.27 17.43 3.72
N PRO A 48 -0.06 17.15 4.22
CA PRO A 48 0.26 17.32 5.63
C PRO A 48 0.09 18.78 6.03
N HIS A 49 -0.22 18.98 7.31
CA HIS A 49 -0.38 20.29 7.92
C HIS A 49 -1.51 21.16 7.38
N GLN A 50 -2.48 20.56 6.70
CA GLN A 50 -3.70 21.22 6.26
C GLN A 50 -4.92 20.52 6.87
N HIS A 51 -6.04 21.24 7.00
CA HIS A 51 -7.32 20.58 7.24
C HIS A 51 -7.85 20.07 5.90
N VAL A 52 -8.23 18.79 5.85
CA VAL A 52 -8.72 18.17 4.62
C VAL A 52 -10.08 17.53 4.81
N LEU A 53 -10.84 17.44 3.72
CA LEU A 53 -12.04 16.61 3.63
C LEU A 53 -11.59 15.16 3.48
N TRP A 54 -11.72 14.34 4.52
CA TRP A 54 -11.11 13.00 4.58
C TRP A 54 -11.40 12.12 3.35
N ARG A 55 -12.61 12.20 2.78
CA ARG A 55 -13.04 11.40 1.61
C ARG A 55 -12.29 11.74 0.33
N SER A 56 -11.94 13.02 0.16
CA SER A 56 -11.37 13.54 -1.09
C SER A 56 -9.93 13.98 -0.97
N GLY A 57 -9.44 14.22 0.25
CA GLY A 57 -8.11 14.78 0.50
C GLY A 57 -7.99 16.27 0.15
N LYS A 58 -9.04 16.89 -0.38
CA LYS A 58 -9.03 18.33 -0.71
C LYS A 58 -9.00 19.17 0.56
N PRO A 59 -8.38 20.36 0.52
CA PRO A 59 -8.44 21.31 1.62
C PRO A 59 -9.88 21.57 2.06
N ASN A 60 -10.11 21.64 3.36
CA ASN A 60 -11.42 21.93 3.92
C ASN A 60 -11.63 23.45 3.94
N PRO A 61 -12.54 24.01 3.13
CA PRO A 61 -12.74 25.45 3.04
C PRO A 61 -13.32 26.06 4.33
N LEU A 62 -13.92 25.24 5.20
CA LEU A 62 -14.48 25.70 6.49
C LEU A 62 -13.40 25.87 7.57
N PHE A 63 -12.23 25.26 7.38
CA PHE A 63 -11.13 25.33 8.34
C PHE A 63 -9.82 25.65 7.58
N PRO A 64 -9.70 26.88 7.05
CA PRO A 64 -8.49 27.27 6.35
C PRO A 64 -7.31 27.37 7.33
N GLY A 65 -6.12 27.04 6.87
CA GLY A 65 -4.87 27.22 7.61
C GLY A 65 -4.22 25.92 8.09
N TYR A 66 -3.24 26.10 8.98
CA TYR A 66 -2.33 25.05 9.43
C TYR A 66 -2.99 24.07 10.40
N SER A 67 -2.81 22.77 10.14
CA SER A 67 -3.12 21.70 11.08
C SER A 67 -1.81 21.04 11.57
N LYS A 68 -1.80 20.43 12.76
CA LYS A 68 -0.59 19.75 13.28
C LYS A 68 -0.39 18.32 12.75
N GLY A 69 -1.30 17.82 11.93
CA GLY A 69 -1.38 16.39 11.60
C GLY A 69 -1.13 16.05 10.14
N THR A 70 -0.86 14.77 9.92
CA THR A 70 -0.88 14.09 8.63
C THR A 70 -2.18 13.28 8.50
N HIS A 71 -2.42 12.67 7.34
CA HIS A 71 -3.74 12.15 6.98
C HIS A 71 -3.74 10.69 6.53
N CYS A 72 -2.76 9.91 6.98
CA CYS A 72 -2.51 8.53 6.57
C CYS A 72 -3.76 7.64 6.72
N SER A 73 -4.42 7.72 7.87
CA SER A 73 -5.66 6.99 8.18
C SER A 73 -6.87 7.46 7.38
N ALA A 74 -6.97 8.74 7.09
CA ALA A 74 -8.01 9.31 6.25
C ALA A 74 -7.85 8.87 4.79
N TYR A 75 -6.61 8.83 4.28
CA TYR A 75 -6.30 8.31 2.94
C TYR A 75 -6.64 6.82 2.82
N ALA A 76 -6.18 5.98 3.75
CA ALA A 76 -6.50 4.56 3.77
C ALA A 76 -8.02 4.31 3.84
N ALA A 77 -8.73 5.04 4.69
CA ALA A 77 -10.19 5.02 4.78
C ALA A 77 -10.87 5.43 3.47
N ALA A 78 -10.38 6.48 2.80
CA ALA A 78 -10.93 6.93 1.54
C ALA A 78 -10.74 5.88 0.43
N MET A 79 -9.59 5.22 0.37
CA MET A 79 -9.34 4.14 -0.59
C MET A 79 -10.25 2.95 -0.33
N ALA A 80 -10.35 2.50 0.93
CA ALA A 80 -11.26 1.42 1.32
C ALA A 80 -12.72 1.74 0.96
N MET A 81 -13.19 2.96 1.28
CA MET A 81 -14.54 3.40 0.94
C MET A 81 -14.80 3.40 -0.57
N ARG A 82 -13.87 3.92 -1.38
CA ARG A 82 -13.98 3.95 -2.86
C ARG A 82 -13.98 2.54 -3.48
N LEU A 83 -13.35 1.58 -2.81
CA LEU A 83 -13.32 0.17 -3.21
C LEU A 83 -14.46 -0.66 -2.59
N HIS A 84 -15.37 -0.03 -1.86
CA HIS A 84 -16.43 -0.69 -1.10
C HIS A 84 -15.93 -1.77 -0.12
N VAL A 85 -14.74 -1.55 0.45
CA VAL A 85 -14.16 -2.39 1.49
C VAL A 85 -14.40 -1.70 2.85
N PRO A 86 -14.95 -2.40 3.86
CA PRO A 86 -15.18 -1.80 5.17
C PRO A 86 -13.85 -1.51 5.88
N LEU A 87 -13.70 -0.31 6.41
CA LEU A 87 -12.59 0.07 7.29
C LEU A 87 -13.10 1.15 8.23
N LEU A 88 -12.63 1.17 9.47
CA LEU A 88 -12.98 2.24 10.41
C LEU A 88 -12.61 3.61 9.81
N HIS A 89 -13.57 4.53 9.79
CA HIS A 89 -13.42 5.86 9.20
C HIS A 89 -14.27 6.91 9.93
N PRO A 90 -14.16 8.20 9.58
CA PRO A 90 -15.07 9.21 10.08
C PRO A 90 -16.47 9.13 9.41
N PRO A 91 -17.57 9.42 10.13
CA PRO A 91 -17.62 9.95 11.50
C PRO A 91 -17.62 8.89 12.62
N GLU A 92 -17.60 7.59 12.29
CA GLU A 92 -17.62 6.49 13.26
C GLU A 92 -16.45 6.60 14.26
N HIS A 93 -15.31 7.11 13.79
CA HIS A 93 -14.22 7.59 14.63
C HIS A 93 -13.66 8.92 14.09
N GLY A 94 -13.24 9.82 14.98
CA GLY A 94 -12.58 11.08 14.59
C GLY A 94 -11.25 10.83 13.86
N GLN A 95 -10.76 11.80 13.09
CA GLN A 95 -9.47 11.63 12.37
C GLN A 95 -8.26 11.57 13.31
N ARG A 96 -8.35 12.18 14.50
CA ARG A 96 -7.30 12.15 15.51
C ARG A 96 -7.12 10.71 16.02
N ASP A 97 -5.88 10.24 16.06
CA ASP A 97 -5.48 8.91 16.53
C ASP A 97 -6.14 7.73 15.78
N LEU A 98 -6.73 8.01 14.60
CA LEU A 98 -7.49 7.02 13.82
C LEU A 98 -6.63 5.84 13.33
N ALA A 99 -5.33 6.01 13.09
CA ALA A 99 -4.48 4.90 12.68
C ALA A 99 -4.35 3.82 13.77
N ASN A 100 -4.24 4.21 15.04
CA ASN A 100 -4.25 3.27 16.17
C ASN A 100 -5.63 2.60 16.28
N ALA A 101 -6.71 3.37 16.18
CA ALA A 101 -8.07 2.81 16.22
C ALA A 101 -8.35 1.86 15.04
N GLN A 102 -7.82 2.15 13.85
CA GLN A 102 -7.91 1.27 12.68
C GLN A 102 -7.12 -0.02 12.89
N TYR A 103 -5.96 0.02 13.55
CA TYR A 103 -5.24 -1.19 13.94
C TYR A 103 -6.09 -2.09 14.85
N GLU A 104 -6.61 -1.54 15.94
CA GLU A 104 -7.46 -2.28 16.88
C GLU A 104 -8.70 -2.84 16.17
N TRP A 105 -9.35 -2.03 15.32
CA TRP A 105 -10.50 -2.45 14.55
C TRP A 105 -10.17 -3.59 13.59
N LEU A 106 -9.06 -3.52 12.86
CA LEU A 106 -8.60 -4.57 11.93
C LEU A 106 -8.31 -5.89 12.65
N GLN A 107 -7.89 -5.83 13.91
CA GLN A 107 -7.63 -7.01 14.73
C GLN A 107 -8.91 -7.62 15.30
N THR A 108 -9.88 -6.80 15.72
CA THR A 108 -11.04 -7.25 16.52
C THR A 108 -12.32 -7.41 15.72
N GLN A 109 -12.57 -6.50 14.77
CA GLN A 109 -13.80 -6.45 13.96
C GLN A 109 -13.55 -6.77 12.49
N GLY A 110 -12.37 -6.41 11.98
CA GLY A 110 -11.92 -6.67 10.62
C GLY A 110 -12.14 -8.11 10.14
N PRO A 111 -11.82 -9.16 10.94
CA PRO A 111 -11.99 -10.54 10.50
C PRO A 111 -13.44 -10.91 10.16
N ALA A 112 -14.39 -10.43 10.95
CA ALA A 112 -15.82 -10.64 10.69
C ALA A 112 -16.30 -9.90 9.42
N GLN A 113 -15.53 -8.91 8.97
CA GLN A 113 -15.77 -8.12 7.77
C GLN A 113 -14.93 -8.59 6.58
N GLY A 114 -14.19 -9.70 6.69
CA GLY A 114 -13.42 -10.29 5.59
C GLY A 114 -11.95 -9.88 5.51
N TRP A 115 -11.46 -9.08 6.46
CA TRP A 115 -10.02 -8.79 6.57
C TRP A 115 -9.26 -9.99 7.13
N GLN A 116 -8.02 -10.13 6.70
CA GLN A 116 -7.14 -11.21 7.16
C GLN A 116 -5.75 -10.64 7.44
N SER A 117 -5.20 -10.99 8.61
CA SER A 117 -3.82 -10.69 8.95
C SER A 117 -2.88 -11.59 8.12
N VAL A 118 -1.85 -10.98 7.54
CA VAL A 118 -0.89 -11.66 6.67
C VAL A 118 0.53 -11.19 6.99
N ASP A 119 1.53 -12.00 6.61
CA ASP A 119 2.92 -11.54 6.62
C ASP A 119 3.21 -10.60 5.44
N PHE A 120 4.38 -9.96 5.47
CA PHE A 120 4.76 -8.95 4.47
C PHE A 120 4.98 -9.54 3.07
N ILE A 121 5.38 -10.82 2.94
CA ILE A 121 5.55 -11.49 1.65
C ILE A 121 4.17 -11.71 1.02
N LYS A 122 3.24 -12.22 1.80
CA LYS A 122 1.87 -12.45 1.38
C LYS A 122 1.14 -11.13 1.13
N ALA A 123 1.42 -10.09 1.90
CA ALA A 123 0.90 -8.73 1.68
C ALA A 123 1.25 -8.23 0.27
N GLN A 124 2.52 -8.28 -0.13
CA GLN A 124 2.93 -7.88 -1.48
C GLN A 124 2.31 -8.78 -2.55
N SER A 125 2.25 -10.09 -2.31
CA SER A 125 1.66 -11.03 -3.26
C SER A 125 0.16 -10.79 -3.49
N LEU A 126 -0.60 -10.46 -2.44
CA LEU A 126 -2.02 -10.16 -2.53
C LEU A 126 -2.26 -8.80 -3.20
N ALA A 127 -1.43 -7.79 -2.93
CA ALA A 127 -1.47 -6.53 -3.67
C ALA A 127 -1.21 -6.75 -5.17
N ASN A 128 -0.22 -7.60 -5.54
CA ASN A 128 0.02 -8.00 -6.94
C ASN A 128 -1.19 -8.70 -7.59
N GLN A 129 -2.05 -9.30 -6.79
CA GLN A 129 -3.31 -9.93 -7.20
C GLN A 129 -4.52 -8.97 -7.18
N GLY A 130 -4.31 -7.69 -6.84
CA GLY A 130 -5.36 -6.68 -6.79
C GLY A 130 -6.24 -6.76 -5.54
N TRP A 131 -5.69 -7.19 -4.41
CA TRP A 131 -6.36 -7.07 -3.11
C TRP A 131 -6.08 -5.70 -2.50
N LEU A 132 -7.02 -5.19 -1.69
CA LEU A 132 -6.71 -4.05 -0.83
C LEU A 132 -5.88 -4.59 0.33
N VAL A 133 -4.67 -4.06 0.49
CA VAL A 133 -3.75 -4.48 1.53
C VAL A 133 -3.27 -3.24 2.27
N LEU A 134 -3.29 -3.29 3.60
CA LEU A 134 -2.88 -2.20 4.48
C LEU A 134 -1.66 -2.63 5.29
N ALA A 135 -0.69 -1.73 5.41
CA ALA A 135 0.34 -1.79 6.43
C ALA A 135 -0.05 -0.85 7.57
N VAL A 136 0.00 -1.33 8.80
CA VAL A 136 -0.45 -0.58 9.98
C VAL A 136 0.57 -0.70 11.09
N PHE A 137 0.93 0.44 11.66
CA PHE A 137 1.72 0.57 12.88
C PHE A 137 0.86 1.22 13.95
N GLU A 138 0.53 0.46 14.99
CA GLU A 138 0.02 1.03 16.23
C GLU A 138 1.19 1.56 17.06
N ASN A 139 1.07 2.80 17.53
CA ASN A 139 2.10 3.38 18.39
C ASN A 139 2.02 2.76 19.79
N PRO A 140 3.10 2.15 20.33
CA PRO A 140 3.11 1.63 21.69
C PRO A 140 2.84 2.70 22.75
N ASP A 141 3.19 3.95 22.44
CA ASP A 141 2.78 5.11 23.22
C ASP A 141 1.41 5.60 22.72
N THR A 142 0.36 5.32 23.49
CA THR A 142 -1.02 5.68 23.16
C THR A 142 -1.28 7.18 23.07
N ALA A 143 -0.37 8.02 23.59
CA ALA A 143 -0.45 9.47 23.44
C ALA A 143 0.07 9.96 22.07
N ARG A 144 0.64 9.06 21.25
CA ARG A 144 1.21 9.37 19.94
C ARG A 144 0.45 8.66 18.82
N PRO A 145 0.32 9.31 17.65
CA PRO A 145 -0.37 8.70 16.52
C PRO A 145 0.43 7.50 15.98
N GLY A 146 -0.31 6.48 15.53
CA GLY A 146 0.19 5.43 14.67
C GLY A 146 0.33 5.87 13.22
N HIS A 147 0.55 4.89 12.34
CA HIS A 147 0.63 5.11 10.90
C HIS A 147 -0.02 3.98 10.12
N ILE A 148 -0.57 4.30 8.96
CA ILE A 148 -1.23 3.34 8.09
C ILE A 148 -1.08 3.73 6.63
N ALA A 149 -0.82 2.75 5.78
CA ALA A 149 -0.60 2.97 4.37
C ALA A 149 -1.20 1.83 3.54
N VAL A 150 -1.35 2.08 2.24
CA VAL A 150 -1.94 1.12 1.30
C VAL A 150 -0.81 0.46 0.52
N ILE A 151 -0.67 -0.85 0.62
CA ILE A 151 0.31 -1.60 -0.14
C ILE A 151 -0.09 -1.60 -1.62
N ARG A 152 0.85 -1.23 -2.48
CA ARG A 152 0.66 -1.21 -3.93
C ARG A 152 1.33 -2.42 -4.60
N PRO A 153 0.85 -2.84 -5.77
CA PRO A 153 1.51 -3.87 -6.57
C PRO A 153 2.96 -3.48 -6.91
N SER A 154 3.87 -4.45 -6.87
CA SER A 154 5.29 -4.24 -7.16
C SER A 154 5.98 -5.52 -7.65
N GLY A 155 6.96 -5.33 -8.54
CA GLY A 155 7.84 -6.38 -9.05
C GLY A 155 9.09 -6.62 -8.18
N LYS A 156 9.10 -6.11 -6.93
CA LYS A 156 10.25 -6.21 -6.02
C LYS A 156 10.86 -7.61 -5.97
N SER A 157 12.20 -7.64 -5.93
CA SER A 157 12.95 -8.87 -5.69
C SER A 157 12.80 -9.31 -4.23
N GLN A 158 13.12 -10.58 -3.93
CA GLN A 158 13.05 -11.08 -2.55
C GLN A 158 14.01 -10.33 -1.63
N ALA A 159 15.20 -9.99 -2.13
CA ALA A 159 16.20 -9.22 -1.37
C ALA A 159 15.70 -7.80 -1.07
N ALA A 160 15.14 -7.10 -2.07
CA ALA A 160 14.57 -5.77 -1.88
C ALA A 160 13.41 -5.81 -0.88
N LEU A 161 12.49 -6.77 -1.04
CA LEU A 161 11.38 -6.94 -0.11
C LEU A 161 11.83 -7.23 1.33
N ALA A 162 12.86 -8.06 1.52
CA ALA A 162 13.39 -8.33 2.85
C ALA A 162 14.01 -7.08 3.49
N GLN A 163 14.69 -6.24 2.70
CA GLN A 163 15.34 -5.03 3.24
C GLN A 163 14.35 -3.89 3.47
N GLU A 164 13.50 -3.62 2.49
CA GLU A 164 12.69 -2.42 2.39
C GLU A 164 11.22 -2.66 2.77
N GLY A 165 10.80 -3.92 2.80
CA GLY A 165 9.40 -4.29 2.91
C GLY A 165 8.61 -4.10 1.61
N PRO A 166 7.29 -4.36 1.67
CA PRO A 166 6.37 -4.13 0.57
C PRO A 166 6.40 -2.70 0.02
N GLN A 167 5.97 -2.54 -1.23
CA GLN A 167 5.75 -1.24 -1.84
C GLN A 167 4.40 -0.67 -1.37
N GLU A 168 4.32 0.64 -1.16
CA GLU A 168 3.13 1.32 -0.67
C GLU A 168 2.86 2.67 -1.36
N ALA A 169 1.65 3.17 -1.14
CA ALA A 169 1.24 4.56 -1.32
C ALA A 169 0.72 5.09 0.02
N GLN A 170 1.04 6.34 0.35
CA GLN A 170 0.71 6.91 1.66
C GLN A 170 0.43 8.42 1.64
N ALA A 171 -0.28 8.86 2.68
CA ALA A 171 -0.42 10.26 3.05
C ALA A 171 0.22 10.52 4.42
N GLY A 172 1.52 10.79 4.46
CA GLY A 172 2.28 10.98 5.70
C GLY A 172 2.80 12.39 5.90
N GLU A 173 3.95 12.49 6.55
CA GLU A 173 4.72 13.74 6.62
C GLU A 173 5.20 14.12 5.21
N GLN A 174 5.49 13.11 4.39
CA GLN A 174 5.63 13.22 2.96
C GLN A 174 4.63 12.26 2.33
N ASN A 175 3.78 12.79 1.45
CA ASN A 175 2.91 11.95 0.66
C ASN A 175 3.72 11.32 -0.45
N ASP A 176 3.42 10.05 -0.74
CA ASP A 176 4.08 9.32 -1.80
C ASP A 176 3.09 8.40 -2.47
N THR A 177 3.08 8.42 -3.81
CA THR A 177 2.35 7.45 -4.59
C THR A 177 3.07 6.11 -4.63
N ASP A 178 4.40 6.09 -4.55
CA ASP A 178 5.21 4.89 -4.75
C ASP A 178 6.49 4.90 -3.89
N THR A 179 6.39 4.36 -2.69
CA THR A 179 7.50 4.20 -1.74
C THR A 179 7.49 2.81 -1.10
N ASP A 180 8.33 2.56 -0.10
CA ASP A 180 8.38 1.29 0.61
C ASP A 180 8.17 1.45 2.12
N ILE A 181 7.90 0.32 2.80
CA ILE A 181 7.63 0.32 4.23
C ILE A 181 8.80 0.87 5.06
N ALA A 182 10.04 0.59 4.68
CA ALA A 182 11.20 1.09 5.42
C ALA A 182 11.27 2.62 5.38
N GLN A 183 11.07 3.22 4.21
CA GLN A 183 11.07 4.66 4.02
C GLN A 183 9.80 5.29 4.60
N GLY A 184 8.63 4.74 4.27
CA GLY A 184 7.34 5.29 4.64
C GLY A 184 7.06 5.29 6.15
N PHE A 185 7.61 4.31 6.87
CA PHE A 185 7.50 4.22 8.33
C PHE A 185 8.79 4.67 9.06
N ALA A 186 9.73 5.33 8.39
CA ALA A 186 11.03 5.69 8.96
C ALA A 186 10.95 6.56 10.23
N HIS A 187 9.88 7.37 10.38
CA HIS A 187 9.63 8.18 11.57
C HIS A 187 9.08 7.39 12.77
N HIS A 188 8.72 6.13 12.57
CA HIS A 188 8.21 5.21 13.58
C HIS A 188 9.31 4.18 13.92
N ARG A 189 10.12 4.49 14.94
CA ARG A 189 11.24 3.63 15.36
C ARG A 189 10.74 2.21 15.65
N GLY A 190 11.37 1.22 15.01
CA GLY A 190 11.02 -0.19 15.17
C GLY A 190 9.77 -0.64 14.43
N ALA A 191 9.14 0.24 13.63
CA ALA A 191 8.03 -0.15 12.77
C ALA A 191 8.50 -1.18 11.75
N TRP A 192 9.56 -0.87 10.98
CA TRP A 192 10.19 -1.81 10.07
C TRP A 192 11.57 -2.23 10.57
N VAL A 193 11.84 -3.54 10.48
CA VAL A 193 13.15 -4.14 10.67
C VAL A 193 13.33 -5.12 9.51
N PRO A 194 14.47 -5.09 8.79
CA PRO A 194 14.73 -6.01 7.69
C PRO A 194 14.40 -7.47 8.04
N GLY A 195 13.75 -8.17 7.12
CA GLY A 195 13.18 -9.49 7.32
C GLY A 195 11.80 -9.52 7.97
N GLY A 196 11.18 -8.36 8.21
CA GLY A 196 9.83 -8.25 8.76
C GLY A 196 9.75 -8.41 10.29
N GLY A 197 10.87 -8.26 11.00
CA GLY A 197 10.94 -8.39 12.46
C GLY A 197 10.41 -7.18 13.25
N GLY A 198 9.85 -6.19 12.56
CA GLY A 198 9.34 -4.96 13.16
C GLY A 198 7.91 -5.07 13.70
N SER A 199 7.35 -3.91 14.03
CA SER A 199 6.00 -3.79 14.61
C SER A 199 4.90 -3.49 13.58
N VAL A 200 5.23 -3.17 12.33
CA VAL A 200 4.21 -3.09 11.27
C VAL A 200 3.49 -4.43 11.14
N ARG A 201 2.17 -4.38 10.98
CA ARG A 201 1.30 -5.52 10.66
C ARG A 201 0.59 -5.28 9.34
N PHE A 202 0.28 -6.36 8.64
CA PHE A 202 -0.35 -6.29 7.33
C PHE A 202 -1.72 -6.97 7.36
N PHE A 203 -2.67 -6.34 6.69
CA PHE A 203 -4.05 -6.81 6.60
C PHE A 203 -4.50 -6.76 5.16
N ALA A 204 -5.15 -7.82 4.69
CA ALA A 204 -5.61 -7.94 3.31
C ALA A 204 -7.11 -8.18 3.25
N HIS A 205 -7.76 -7.62 2.22
CA HIS A 205 -9.17 -7.82 1.92
C HIS A 205 -9.37 -7.95 0.40
N PRO A 206 -10.16 -8.93 -0.07
CA PRO A 206 -10.42 -9.08 -1.49
C PRO A 206 -11.25 -7.91 -2.01
N ILE A 207 -10.90 -7.36 -3.18
CA ILE A 207 -11.70 -6.32 -3.82
C ILE A 207 -12.72 -6.98 -4.75
N GLY A 208 -13.98 -6.57 -4.64
CA GLY A 208 -15.05 -6.98 -5.55
C GLY A 208 -14.96 -6.28 -6.91
N TRP A 209 -13.87 -6.46 -7.67
CA TRP A 209 -13.61 -5.72 -8.92
C TRP A 209 -14.75 -5.77 -9.95
N ALA A 210 -15.41 -6.93 -10.08
CA ALA A 210 -16.57 -7.06 -10.97
C ALA A 210 -17.73 -6.14 -10.57
N ARG A 211 -17.96 -5.97 -9.26
CA ARG A 211 -18.99 -5.06 -8.73
C ARG A 211 -18.60 -3.60 -8.93
N ILE A 212 -17.33 -3.25 -8.75
CA ILE A 212 -16.84 -1.89 -8.97
C ILE A 212 -17.01 -1.49 -10.45
N ALA A 213 -16.63 -2.38 -11.38
CA ALA A 213 -16.79 -2.14 -12.81
C ALA A 213 -18.26 -1.94 -13.21
N ALA A 214 -19.19 -2.66 -12.60
CA ALA A 214 -20.62 -2.52 -12.87
C ALA A 214 -21.26 -1.24 -12.30
N ALA A 215 -20.58 -0.56 -11.37
CA ALA A 215 -21.09 0.65 -10.70
C ALA A 215 -20.57 1.96 -11.31
N ALA A 216 -19.57 1.91 -12.21
CA ALA A 216 -19.12 3.08 -12.94
C ALA A 216 -20.21 3.52 -13.95
N PRO A 217 -20.60 4.81 -13.99
CA PRO A 217 -21.54 5.27 -15.02
C PRO A 217 -20.92 5.06 -16.43
N PRO A 218 -21.75 4.79 -17.45
CA PRO A 218 -21.30 4.58 -18.82
C PRO A 218 -20.57 5.80 -19.42
#